data_AF-A0A4Q6AA66-F1
#
_entry.id   AF-A0A4Q6AA66-F1
#
_cell.length_a   1.000
_cell.length_b   1.000
_cell.length_c   1.000
_cell.angle_alpha   90.00
_cell.angle_beta   90.00
_cell.angle_gamma   90.00
#
_symmetry.space_group_name_H-M   'P 1'
#
loop_
_entity.id
_entity.type
_entity.pdbx_description
1 polymer ?
#
loop_
_entity_poly.entity_id
_entity_poly.type
_entity_poly.pdbx_seq_one_letter_code
_entity_poly.pdbx_strand_id
1 'polypeptide(L)' 'MKRIVSALLFFVIAQTATAQELSYYLPDSIQYNPAIPKPKDIIYHNVGEYHVTHDRLVGYMQALAKAAP' A
#
# COMPACT_ATOMS: atom_id res chain seq x y z
N MET A 1 -34.34 13.25 17.28
CA MET A 1 -32.98 13.25 17.86
C MET A 1 -32.29 11.88 17.79
N LYS A 2 -32.90 10.78 18.24
CA LYS A 2 -32.27 9.43 18.21
C LYS A 2 -31.75 8.98 16.83
N ARG A 3 -32.50 9.25 15.74
CA ARG A 3 -32.08 8.93 14.37
C ARG A 3 -30.83 9.70 13.89
N ILE A 4 -30.69 10.95 14.32
CA ILE A 4 -29.53 11.80 14.02
C ILE A 4 -28.31 11.27 14.78
N VAL A 5 -28.49 10.91 16.05
CA VAL A 5 -27.43 10.31 16.88
C VAL A 5 -26.96 8.98 16.28
N SER A 6 -27.86 8.11 15.83
CA SER A 6 -27.50 6.85 15.17
C SER A 6 -26.77 7.06 13.85
N ALA A 7 -27.18 8.04 13.03
CA ALA A 7 -26.49 8.37 11.78
C ALA A 7 -25.09 8.94 12.02
N LEU A 8 -24.94 9.80 13.04
CA LEU A 8 -23.64 10.34 13.44
C LEU A 8 -22.70 9.22 13.94
N LEU A 9 -23.22 8.27 14.72
CA LEU A 9 -22.45 7.14 15.22
C LEU A 9 -21.95 6.25 14.07
N PHE A 10 -22.80 5.97 13.09
CA PHE A 10 -22.42 5.19 11.90
C PHE A 10 -21.35 5.91 11.06
N PHE A 11 -21.45 7.23 10.91
CA PHE A 11 -20.47 8.04 10.18
C PHE A 11 -19.08 8.04 10.85
N VAL A 12 -19.01 8.02 12.18
CA VAL A 12 -17.74 7.94 12.91
C VAL A 12 -17.08 6.56 12.71
N ILE A 13 -17.86 5.48 12.75
CA ILE A 13 -17.36 4.10 12.57
C ILE A 13 -16.86 3.88 11.13
N ALA A 14 -17.53 4.47 10.13
CA ALA A 14 -17.10 4.33 8.74
C ALA A 14 -15.70 4.92 8.47
N GLN A 15 -15.23 5.85 9.29
CA GLN A 15 -13.91 6.49 9.11
C GLN A 15 -12.74 5.71 9.74
N THR A 16 -12.98 4.64 10.49
CA THR A 16 -11.89 3.88 11.14
C THR A 16 -11.30 2.75 10.29
N ALA A 17 -11.84 2.51 9.10
CA ALA A 17 -11.35 1.48 8.18
C ALA A 17 -10.29 2.05 7.22
N THR A 18 -9.06 2.26 7.72
CA THR A 18 -7.92 2.63 6.87
C THR A 18 -6.98 1.44 6.69
N ALA A 19 -6.40 1.30 5.50
CA ALA A 19 -5.31 0.36 5.29
C ALA A 19 -4.10 0.74 6.14
N GLN A 20 -3.29 -0.24 6.50
CA GLN A 20 -2.09 -0.01 7.27
C GLN A 20 -1.01 0.64 6.39
N GLU A 21 -0.35 1.67 6.91
CA GLU A 21 0.79 2.30 6.24
C GLU A 21 1.97 1.34 6.08
N LEU A 22 2.78 1.54 5.04
CA LEU A 22 3.91 0.67 4.71
C LEU A 22 4.93 0.55 5.88
N SER A 23 5.07 1.61 6.69
CA SER A 23 5.95 1.65 7.87
C SER A 23 5.59 0.62 8.94
N TYR A 24 4.36 0.08 8.94
CA TYR A 24 4.01 -1.02 9.85
C TYR A 24 4.75 -2.31 9.55
N TYR A 25 5.03 -2.55 8.27
CA TYR A 25 5.68 -3.78 7.80
C TYR A 25 7.20 -3.63 7.72
N LEU A 26 7.70 -2.40 7.66
CA LEU A 26 9.11 -2.09 7.45
C LEU A 26 9.68 -1.35 8.67
N PRO A 27 10.79 -1.81 9.27
CA PRO A 27 11.41 -1.11 10.38
C PRO A 27 11.95 0.26 9.95
N ASP A 28 11.64 1.31 10.72
CA ASP A 28 12.06 2.69 10.46
C ASP A 28 13.57 2.92 10.59
N SER A 29 14.29 1.98 11.21
CA SER A 29 15.74 2.04 11.41
C SER A 29 16.56 1.57 10.22
N ILE A 30 15.92 1.07 9.15
CA ILE A 30 16.61 0.59 7.96
C ILE A 30 16.52 1.61 6.83
N GLN A 31 17.70 2.04 6.35
CA GLN A 31 17.80 2.84 5.15
C GLN A 31 17.89 1.93 3.92
N TYR A 32 16.82 1.86 3.14
CA TYR A 32 16.77 1.06 1.92
C TYR A 32 17.57 1.73 0.79
N ASN A 33 18.16 0.90 -0.08
CA ASN A 33 18.90 1.40 -1.24
C ASN A 33 17.94 2.12 -2.22
N PRO A 34 18.11 3.43 -2.47
CA PRO A 34 17.22 4.19 -3.33
C PRO A 34 17.31 3.80 -4.81
N ALA A 35 18.35 3.07 -5.21
CA ALA A 35 18.47 2.53 -6.56
C ALA A 35 17.50 1.37 -6.83
N ILE A 36 16.99 0.70 -5.78
CA ILE A 36 16.03 -0.39 -5.91
C ILE A 36 14.62 0.20 -6.09
N PRO A 37 13.91 -0.12 -7.20
CA PRO A 37 12.60 0.44 -7.48
C PRO A 37 11.56 -0.04 -6.46
N LYS A 38 10.58 0.81 -6.11
CA LYS A 38 9.46 0.39 -5.27
C LYS A 38 8.41 -0.32 -6.12
N PRO A 39 7.70 -1.32 -5.57
CA PRO A 39 6.62 -2.00 -6.31
C PRO A 39 5.62 -1.03 -6.94
N LYS A 40 5.18 0.00 -6.19
CA LYS A 40 4.21 0.99 -6.66
C LYS A 40 4.66 1.79 -7.89
N ASP A 41 5.96 1.92 -8.15
CA ASP A 41 6.49 2.69 -9.27
C ASP A 41 6.29 1.95 -10.61
N ILE A 42 6.14 0.61 -10.55
CA ILE A 42 5.95 -0.27 -11.71
C ILE A 42 4.53 -0.86 -11.75
N ILE A 43 3.95 -1.16 -10.58
CA ILE A 43 2.64 -1.82 -10.43
C ILE A 43 1.49 -0.79 -10.35
N TYR A 44 1.81 0.47 -10.03
CA TYR A 44 0.91 1.63 -9.95
C TYR A 44 -0.12 1.62 -8.81
N HIS A 45 0.00 0.70 -7.87
CA HIS A 45 -0.79 0.70 -6.63
C HIS A 45 0.03 0.12 -5.47
N ASN A 46 -0.42 0.35 -4.23
CA ASN A 46 0.27 -0.19 -3.06
C ASN A 46 0.01 -1.70 -2.91
N VAL A 47 0.86 -2.36 -2.11
CA VAL A 47 0.67 -3.77 -1.75
C VAL A 47 -0.62 -3.90 -0.93
N GLY A 48 -1.50 -4.82 -1.32
CA GLY A 48 -2.78 -5.05 -0.64
C GLY A 48 -3.95 -4.20 -1.14
N GLU A 49 -3.71 -3.23 -2.03
CA GLU A 49 -4.77 -2.37 -2.57
C GLU A 49 -5.61 -3.07 -3.66
N TYR A 50 -4.93 -3.74 -4.60
CA TYR A 50 -5.56 -4.50 -5.69
C TYR A 50 -4.77 -5.76 -6.03
N HIS A 51 -5.40 -6.66 -6.80
CA HIS A 51 -4.73 -7.83 -7.37
C HIS A 51 -3.73 -7.40 -8.46
N VAL A 52 -2.51 -7.93 -8.40
CA VAL A 52 -1.45 -7.64 -9.37
C VAL A 52 -1.60 -8.52 -10.60
N THR A 53 -1.62 -7.93 -11.79
CA THR A 53 -1.63 -8.68 -13.04
C THR A 53 -0.25 -9.29 -13.34
N HIS A 54 -0.25 -10.41 -14.06
CA HIS A 54 0.98 -11.15 -14.35
C HIS A 54 2.06 -10.28 -15.04
N ASP A 55 1.68 -9.49 -16.04
CA ASP A 55 2.56 -8.58 -16.77
C ASP A 55 3.23 -7.54 -15.86
N ARG A 56 2.47 -6.94 -14.93
CA ARG A 56 3.01 -5.97 -13.96
C ARG A 56 3.96 -6.62 -12.97
N LEU A 57 3.63 -7.82 -12.49
CA LEU A 57 4.51 -8.57 -11.61
C LEU A 57 5.83 -8.91 -12.31
N VAL A 58 5.77 -9.44 -13.54
CA VAL A 58 6.96 -9.73 -14.33
C VAL A 58 7.77 -8.47 -14.62
N GLY A 59 7.11 -7.36 -14.97
CA GLY A 59 7.78 -6.08 -15.20
C GLY A 59 8.53 -5.57 -13.96
N TYR A 60 7.93 -5.70 -12.77
CA TYR A 60 8.59 -5.36 -11.51
C TYR A 60 9.81 -6.25 -11.25
N MET A 61 9.68 -7.57 -11.45
CA MET A 61 10.81 -8.49 -11.27
C MET A 61 11.96 -8.21 -12.23
N GLN A 62 11.67 -7.82 -13.47
CA GLN A 62 12.69 -7.39 -14.44
C GLN A 62 13.37 -6.08 -14.04
N ALA A 63 12.62 -5.10 -13.54
CA ALA A 63 13.18 -3.85 -13.04
C ALA A 63 14.08 -4.09 -11.82
N LEU A 64 13.65 -4.95 -10.90
CA LEU A 64 14.46 -5.40 -9.76
C LEU A 64 15.77 -6.05 -10.22
N ALA A 65 15.70 -7.00 -11.14
CA ALA A 65 16.89 -7.70 -11.64
C ALA A 65 17.91 -6.78 -12.33
N LYS A 66 17.46 -5.65 -12.90
CA LYS A 66 18.35 -4.63 -13.48
C LYS A 66 18.97 -3.71 -12.44
N ALA A 67 18.28 -3.50 -11.32
CA ALA A 67 18.70 -2.58 -10.26
C ALA A 67 19.54 -3.27 -9.18
N ALA A 68 19.31 -4.57 -8.95
CA ALA A 68 20.06 -5.39 -8.03
C ALA A 68 21.38 -5.86 -8.68
N PRO A 69 22.52 -5.77 -7.97
CA PRO A 69 23.81 -6.27 -8.44
C PRO A 69 23.88 -7.80 -8.51
#